data_AF-A0A7W5LT59-F1
#
_entry.id   AF-A0A7W5LT59-F1
#
_cell.length_a   1.000
_cell.length_b   1.000
_cell.length_c   1.000
_cell.angle_alpha   90.00
_cell.angle_beta   90.00
_cell.angle_gamma   90.00
#
_symmetry.space_group_name_H-M   'P 1'
#
loop_
_entity.id
_entity.type
_entity.pdbx_description
1 polymer ?
#
loop_
_entity_poly.entity_id
_entity_poly.type
_entity_poly.pdbx_seq_one_letter_code
_entity_poly.pdbx_strand_id
1 'polypeptide(L)'
;MTEDNRGTLIVMQHLDHAIQIAIEAHERQTDKIGRPFFEHCQRVALLVSGDEARTVAYLHDVVDKGRGWTLDRLKEEGFAPGIIAAVDAPTRRPEEADDQFVRRAASNPLALPVKQADLEDNLWQGSKPTRMRKNTGAAWLSLATSKPENKVRHIPGARS
;
A
#
# COMPACT_ATOMS: atom_id res chain seq x y z
N MET A 1 30.90 -19.70 0.08
CA MET A 1 29.61 -19.72 0.81
C MET A 1 29.66 -18.68 1.94
N THR A 2 29.63 -17.38 1.64
CA THR A 2 29.56 -16.31 2.67
C THR A 2 29.04 -14.99 2.09
N GLU A 3 28.01 -15.03 1.24
CA GLU A 3 27.35 -13.83 0.72
C GLU A 3 25.84 -14.06 0.81
N ASP A 4 25.26 -13.81 1.99
CA ASP A 4 23.82 -13.45 2.10
C ASP A 4 23.39 -13.02 3.51
N ASN A 5 24.21 -13.20 4.54
CA ASN A 5 23.77 -12.83 5.91
C ASN A 5 23.61 -11.31 6.12
N ARG A 6 24.32 -10.47 5.36
CA ARG A 6 24.19 -8.99 5.47
C ARG A 6 22.88 -8.49 4.87
N GLY A 7 22.39 -9.12 3.80
CA GLY A 7 21.11 -8.78 3.19
C GLY A 7 19.95 -9.09 4.13
N THR A 8 19.96 -10.28 4.74
CA THR A 8 18.96 -10.69 5.74
C THR A 8 18.96 -9.79 6.98
N LEU A 9 20.14 -9.41 7.50
CA LEU A 9 20.24 -8.52 8.65
C LEU A 9 19.66 -7.12 8.36
N ILE A 10 19.94 -6.53 7.20
CA ILE A 10 19.40 -5.21 6.82
C ILE A 10 17.87 -5.28 6.62
N VAL A 11 17.35 -6.36 6.06
CA VAL A 11 15.91 -6.56 5.86
C VAL A 11 15.17 -6.77 7.19
N MET A 12 15.72 -7.55 8.12
CA MET A 12 15.18 -7.69 9.48
C MET A 12 15.22 -6.36 10.24
N GLN A 13 16.27 -5.55 10.08
CA GLN A 13 16.34 -4.21 10.64
C GLN A 13 15.22 -3.30 10.11
N HIS A 14 14.91 -3.37 8.81
CA HIS A 14 13.81 -2.58 8.25
C HIS A 14 12.45 -2.99 8.81
N LEU A 15 12.19 -4.29 9.00
CA LEU A 15 10.92 -4.75 9.53
C LEU A 15 10.70 -4.27 10.97
N ASP A 16 11.68 -4.47 11.85
CA ASP A 16 11.59 -4.03 13.25
C ASP A 16 11.45 -2.49 13.34
N HIS A 17 12.19 -1.76 12.52
CA HIS A 17 12.12 -0.29 12.46
C HIS A 17 10.74 0.20 11.98
N ALA A 18 10.17 -0.44 10.97
CA ALA A 18 8.84 -0.11 10.48
C ALA A 18 7.74 -0.39 11.50
N ILE A 19 7.88 -1.45 12.30
CA ILE A 19 6.97 -1.75 13.40
C ILE A 19 7.02 -0.61 14.43
N GLN A 20 8.21 -0.17 14.84
CA GLN A 20 8.38 0.93 15.79
C GLN A 20 7.73 2.22 15.26
N ILE A 21 8.00 2.58 14.01
CA ILE A 21 7.42 3.75 13.36
C ILE A 21 5.90 3.65 13.29
N ALA A 22 5.34 2.50 12.96
CA ALA A 22 3.89 2.30 12.93
C ALA A 22 3.25 2.45 14.32
N ILE A 23 3.90 1.96 15.38
CA ILE A 23 3.45 2.16 16.77
C ILE A 23 3.45 3.65 17.11
N GLU A 24 4.54 4.36 16.84
CA GLU A 24 4.67 5.78 17.16
C GLU A 24 3.69 6.66 16.35
N ALA A 25 3.58 6.40 15.05
CA ALA A 25 2.70 7.15 14.15
C ALA A 25 1.22 7.04 14.56
N HIS A 26 0.84 5.90 15.13
CA HIS A 26 -0.55 5.55 15.44
C HIS A 26 -0.85 5.43 16.95
N GLU A 27 0.08 5.80 17.84
CA GLU A 27 -0.04 5.63 19.30
C GLU A 27 -1.35 6.22 19.87
N ARG A 28 -1.83 7.31 19.27
CA ARG A 28 -3.06 8.02 19.68
C ARG A 28 -4.20 7.89 18.67
N GLN A 29 -4.11 6.93 17.75
CA GLN A 29 -5.09 6.73 16.70
C GLN A 29 -5.88 5.45 16.97
N THR A 30 -7.20 5.56 16.93
CA THR A 30 -8.11 4.43 16.97
C THR A 30 -8.64 4.13 15.57
N ASP A 31 -8.88 2.85 15.29
CA ASP A 31 -9.53 2.39 14.08
C ASP A 31 -11.06 2.62 14.13
N LYS A 32 -11.73 2.20 13.06
CA LYS A 32 -13.19 2.39 12.88
C LYS A 32 -14.04 1.67 13.93
N ILE A 33 -13.46 0.71 14.66
CA ILE A 33 -14.14 -0.11 15.68
C ILE A 33 -13.65 0.20 17.10
N GLY A 34 -12.85 1.27 17.27
CA GLY A 34 -12.37 1.75 18.57
C GLY A 34 -11.13 1.01 19.09
N ARG A 35 -10.47 0.19 18.27
CA ARG A 35 -9.20 -0.49 18.63
C ARG A 35 -7.99 0.34 18.23
N PRO A 36 -6.79 0.08 18.78
CA PRO A 36 -5.57 0.75 18.34
C PRO A 36 -5.36 0.56 16.84
N PHE A 37 -5.12 1.64 16.10
CA PHE A 37 -4.97 1.60 14.65
C PHE A 37 -3.79 0.70 14.21
N PHE A 38 -2.78 0.55 15.06
CA PHE A 38 -1.69 -0.40 14.88
C PHE A 38 -2.17 -1.85 14.63
N GLU A 39 -3.30 -2.27 15.23
CA GLU A 39 -3.83 -3.62 14.99
C GLU A 39 -4.22 -3.85 13.52
N HIS A 40 -4.65 -2.80 12.80
CA HIS A 40 -4.92 -2.88 11.37
C HIS A 40 -3.63 -3.17 10.60
N CYS A 41 -2.57 -2.39 10.84
CA CYS A 41 -1.26 -2.60 10.21
C CYS A 41 -0.74 -4.03 10.45
N GLN A 42 -0.91 -4.56 11.68
CA GLN A 42 -0.53 -5.93 12.01
C GLN A 42 -1.33 -6.98 11.22
N ARG A 43 -2.65 -6.82 11.09
CA ARG A 43 -3.48 -7.76 10.30
C ARG A 43 -3.11 -7.76 8.83
N VAL A 44 -2.87 -6.58 8.25
CA VAL A 44 -2.39 -6.46 6.86
C VAL A 44 -1.02 -7.14 6.69
N ALA A 45 -0.09 -6.92 7.62
CA ALA A 45 1.23 -7.56 7.60
C ALA A 45 1.17 -9.09 7.71
N LEU A 46 0.19 -9.65 8.42
CA LEU A 46 -0.01 -11.11 8.53
C LEU A 46 -0.54 -11.75 7.25
N LEU A 47 -1.22 -10.98 6.39
CA LEU A 47 -1.76 -11.47 5.11
C LEU A 47 -0.74 -11.47 3.97
N VAL A 48 0.40 -10.78 4.14
CA VAL A 48 1.47 -10.70 3.13
C VAL A 48 2.67 -11.56 3.51
N SER A 49 3.39 -12.02 2.48
CA SER A 49 4.57 -12.87 2.62
C SER A 49 5.84 -12.12 2.23
N GLY A 50 6.92 -12.33 2.98
CA GLY A 50 8.21 -11.68 2.79
C GLY A 50 8.37 -10.42 3.65
N ASP A 51 9.58 -10.22 4.17
CA ASP A 51 9.86 -9.15 5.14
C ASP A 51 9.76 -7.76 4.53
N GLU A 52 10.13 -7.59 3.25
CA GLU A 52 9.93 -6.31 2.54
C GLU A 52 8.44 -5.97 2.39
N ALA A 53 7.60 -6.94 2.02
CA ALA A 53 6.17 -6.74 1.90
C ALA A 53 5.52 -6.44 3.27
N ARG A 54 5.96 -7.12 4.33
CA ARG A 54 5.55 -6.84 5.71
C ARG A 54 5.97 -5.45 6.15
N THR A 55 7.19 -5.04 5.81
CA THR A 55 7.69 -3.69 6.08
C THR A 55 6.80 -2.64 5.43
N VAL A 56 6.49 -2.81 4.14
CA VAL A 56 5.55 -1.93 3.42
C VAL A 56 4.16 -1.96 4.07
N ALA A 57 3.68 -3.13 4.51
CA ALA A 57 2.39 -3.26 5.21
C ALA A 57 2.34 -2.50 6.54
N TYR A 58 3.43 -2.41 7.30
CA TYR A 58 3.46 -1.57 8.50
C TYR A 58 3.47 -0.07 8.18
N LEU A 59 4.11 0.33 7.07
CA LEU A 59 4.27 1.73 6.68
C LEU A 59 3.13 2.28 5.80
N HIS A 60 2.28 1.44 5.23
CA HIS A 60 1.36 1.82 4.16
C HIS A 60 0.40 2.97 4.55
N ASP A 61 -0.01 3.05 5.81
CA ASP A 61 -0.90 4.10 6.34
C ASP A 61 -0.14 5.15 7.19
N VAL A 62 1.16 4.98 7.41
CA VAL A 62 1.96 5.90 8.23
C VAL A 62 2.06 7.28 7.58
N VAL A 63 2.29 7.34 6.26
CA VAL A 63 2.37 8.62 5.54
C VAL A 63 1.00 9.29 5.40
N ASP A 64 -0.06 8.49 5.23
CA ASP A 64 -1.41 9.01 4.98
C ASP A 64 -2.19 9.37 6.27
N LYS A 65 -1.87 8.72 7.39
CA LYS A 65 -2.60 8.87 8.68
C LYS A 65 -1.70 9.27 9.85
N GLY A 66 -0.41 8.96 9.79
CA GLY A 66 0.56 9.30 10.81
C GLY A 66 0.84 10.81 10.82
N ARG A 67 0.65 11.46 11.98
CA ARG A 67 0.95 12.89 12.10
C ARG A 67 2.46 13.13 12.00
N GLY A 68 2.86 14.02 11.10
CA GLY A 68 4.27 14.41 10.94
C GLY A 68 5.15 13.37 10.23
N TRP A 69 4.54 12.39 9.57
CA TRP A 69 5.23 11.41 8.74
C TRP A 69 5.11 11.79 7.27
N THR A 70 6.23 11.76 6.56
CA THR A 70 6.34 12.03 5.12
C THR A 70 7.23 10.97 4.47
N LEU A 71 7.12 10.82 3.15
CA LEU A 71 8.00 9.92 2.39
C LEU A 71 9.48 10.30 2.55
N ASP A 72 9.79 11.60 2.62
CA ASP A 72 11.17 12.06 2.79
C ASP A 72 11.71 11.72 4.17
N ARG A 73 10.87 11.86 5.21
CA ARG A 73 11.23 11.40 6.56
C ARG A 73 11.50 9.88 6.57
N LEU A 74 10.67 9.07 5.91
CA LEU A 74 10.94 7.63 5.80
C LEU A 74 12.26 7.33 5.07
N LYS A 75 12.65 8.13 4.07
CA LYS A 75 13.99 7.98 3.45
C LYS A 75 15.11 8.31 4.44
N GLU A 76 14.93 9.35 5.25
CA GLU A 76 15.89 9.75 6.29
C GLU A 76 16.04 8.68 7.39
N GLU A 77 14.97 7.94 7.70
CA GLU A 77 14.99 6.77 8.58
C GLU A 77 15.78 5.57 8.00
N GLY A 78 16.23 5.65 6.75
CA GLY A 78 17.13 4.66 6.15
C GLY A 78 16.46 3.49 5.45
N PHE A 79 15.15 3.54 5.20
CA PHE A 79 14.46 2.48 4.46
C PHE A 79 14.98 2.32 3.02
N ALA A 80 15.01 1.07 2.55
CA ALA A 80 15.41 0.77 1.19
C ALA A 80 14.55 1.52 0.14
N PRO A 81 15.13 1.98 -0.98
CA PRO A 81 14.39 2.67 -2.03
C PRO A 81 13.17 1.90 -2.56
N GLY A 82 13.25 0.57 -2.59
CA GLY A 82 12.14 -0.30 -2.99
C GLY A 82 10.93 -0.21 -2.06
N ILE A 83 11.17 -0.15 -0.74
CA ILE A 83 10.13 0.02 0.29
C ILE A 83 9.49 1.40 0.14
N ILE A 84 10.30 2.46 0.02
CA ILE A 84 9.79 3.83 -0.15
C ILE A 84 8.95 3.94 -1.42
N ALA A 85 9.41 3.38 -2.54
CA ALA A 85 8.67 3.37 -3.79
C ALA A 85 7.34 2.59 -3.67
N ALA A 86 7.31 1.53 -2.86
CA ALA A 86 6.10 0.76 -2.61
C ALA A 86 5.10 1.49 -1.71
N VAL A 87 5.57 2.32 -0.76
CA VAL A 87 4.71 3.20 0.05
C VAL A 87 4.19 4.39 -0.76
N ASP A 88 4.99 4.97 -1.67
CA ASP A 88 4.54 6.07 -2.56
C ASP A 88 3.58 5.61 -3.67
N ALA A 89 3.72 4.37 -4.13
CA ALA A 89 2.93 3.85 -5.24
C ALA A 89 1.40 3.99 -5.02
N PRO A 90 0.81 3.60 -3.88
CA PRO A 90 -0.60 3.79 -3.59
C PRO A 90 -0.99 5.20 -3.13
N THR A 91 -0.07 6.17 -3.07
CA THR A 91 -0.37 7.57 -2.76
C THR A 91 -0.93 8.27 -3.99
N ARG A 92 -2.11 8.90 -3.84
CA ARG A 92 -2.83 9.56 -4.94
C ARG A 92 -2.23 10.93 -5.23
N ARG A 93 -1.96 11.19 -6.51
CA ARG A 93 -1.49 12.50 -7.01
C ARG A 93 -2.70 13.36 -7.42
N PRO A 94 -2.69 14.67 -7.18
CA PRO A 94 -3.85 15.53 -7.48
C PRO A 94 -4.20 15.60 -8.97
N GLU A 95 -3.22 15.40 -9.85
CA GLU A 95 -3.35 15.56 -11.30
C GLU A 95 -3.58 14.23 -12.06
N GLU A 96 -3.66 13.08 -11.39
CA GLU A 96 -3.79 11.78 -12.06
C GLU A 96 -5.24 11.27 -12.11
N ALA A 97 -5.62 10.68 -13.25
CA ALA A 97 -6.91 10.02 -13.42
C ALA A 97 -6.95 8.70 -12.59
N ASP A 98 -8.14 8.32 -12.14
CA ASP A 98 -8.33 7.16 -11.25
C ASP A 98 -7.79 5.84 -11.84
N ASP A 99 -7.93 5.64 -13.15
CA ASP A 99 -7.42 4.46 -13.86
C ASP A 99 -5.89 4.44 -13.97
N GLN A 100 -5.28 5.59 -14.21
CA GLN A 100 -3.82 5.75 -14.25
C GLN A 100 -3.19 5.53 -12.87
N PHE A 101 -3.83 6.07 -11.83
CA PHE A 101 -3.45 5.84 -10.44
C PHE A 101 -3.43 4.34 -10.11
N VAL A 102 -4.53 3.63 -10.37
CA VAL A 102 -4.64 2.20 -10.04
C VAL A 102 -3.59 1.40 -10.79
N ARG A 103 -3.40 1.66 -12.09
CA ARG A 103 -2.41 0.95 -12.91
C ARG A 103 -0.99 1.20 -12.40
N ARG A 104 -0.63 2.44 -12.09
CA ARG A 104 0.68 2.80 -11.54
C ARG A 104 0.95 2.07 -10.23
N ALA A 105 -0.02 2.13 -9.32
CA ALA A 105 0.11 1.52 -8.01
C ALA A 105 0.15 -0.02 -8.08
N ALA A 106 -0.68 -0.62 -8.95
CA ALA A 106 -0.71 -2.06 -9.18
C ALA A 106 0.54 -2.59 -9.92
N SER A 107 1.29 -1.72 -10.60
CA SER A 107 2.55 -2.08 -11.26
C SER A 107 3.70 -2.30 -10.28
N ASN A 108 3.59 -1.87 -9.02
CA ASN A 108 4.60 -2.10 -8.01
C ASN A 108 4.39 -3.47 -7.33
N PRO A 109 5.35 -4.41 -7.44
CA PRO A 109 5.18 -5.78 -6.96
C PRO A 109 5.10 -5.90 -5.43
N LEU A 110 5.63 -4.92 -4.68
CA LEU A 110 5.52 -4.86 -3.22
C LEU A 110 4.25 -4.16 -2.76
N ALA A 111 3.77 -3.15 -3.50
CA ALA A 111 2.58 -2.39 -3.13
C ALA A 111 1.27 -3.15 -3.40
N LEU A 112 1.21 -3.90 -4.50
CA LEU A 112 0.00 -4.63 -4.89
C LEU A 112 -0.51 -5.62 -3.83
N PRO A 113 0.30 -6.59 -3.33
CA PRO A 113 -0.18 -7.55 -2.33
C PRO A 113 -0.58 -6.88 -1.02
N VAL A 114 0.15 -5.84 -0.60
CA VAL A 114 -0.18 -5.04 0.59
C VAL A 114 -1.53 -4.35 0.40
N LYS A 115 -1.79 -3.77 -0.77
CA LYS A 115 -3.06 -3.10 -1.04
C LYS A 115 -4.24 -4.07 -1.08
N GLN A 116 -4.02 -5.29 -1.60
CA GLN A 116 -5.03 -6.35 -1.56
C GLN A 116 -5.38 -6.74 -0.12
N ALA A 117 -4.37 -6.95 0.72
CA ALA A 117 -4.55 -7.26 2.14
C ALA A 117 -5.25 -6.14 2.92
N ASP A 118 -4.90 -4.87 2.67
CA ASP A 118 -5.60 -3.70 3.23
C ASP A 118 -7.09 -3.68 2.85
N LEU A 119 -7.39 -3.94 1.57
CA LEU A 119 -8.79 -4.00 1.11
C LEU A 119 -9.56 -5.17 1.73
N GLU A 120 -8.94 -6.33 1.88
CA GLU A 120 -9.54 -7.49 2.53
C GLU A 120 -9.84 -7.22 4.01
N ASP A 121 -8.89 -6.64 4.75
CA ASP A 121 -9.11 -6.26 6.15
C ASP A 121 -10.22 -5.21 6.29
N ASN A 122 -10.26 -4.22 5.39
CA ASN A 122 -11.31 -3.22 5.35
C ASN A 122 -12.70 -3.81 5.07
N LEU A 123 -12.80 -4.81 4.19
CA LEU A 123 -14.06 -5.52 3.91
C LEU A 123 -14.51 -6.34 5.13
N TRP A 124 -13.58 -7.01 5.81
CA TRP A 124 -13.86 -7.73 7.04
C TRP A 124 -14.35 -6.79 8.16
N GLN A 125 -13.71 -5.64 8.34
CA GLN A 125 -14.13 -4.61 9.29
C GLN A 125 -15.48 -3.97 8.90
N GLY A 126 -15.70 -3.68 7.63
CA GLY A 126 -16.93 -3.08 7.10
C GLY A 126 -18.15 -3.99 7.14
N SER A 127 -17.96 -5.30 7.34
CA SER A 127 -19.04 -6.26 7.59
C SER A 127 -19.56 -6.19 9.04
N LYS A 128 -18.92 -5.42 9.93
CA LYS A 128 -19.49 -5.03 11.23
C LYS A 128 -20.42 -3.83 11.04
N PRO A 129 -21.54 -3.71 11.79
CA PRO A 129 -22.56 -2.69 11.54
C PRO A 129 -22.09 -1.31 12.03
N THR A 130 -21.14 -0.68 11.34
CA THR A 130 -20.78 0.73 11.58
C THR A 130 -20.35 1.42 10.28
N ARG A 131 -21.26 2.29 9.81
CA ARG A 131 -21.12 3.41 8.87
C ARG A 131 -20.19 3.20 7.66
N MET A 132 -20.77 2.65 6.59
CA MET A 132 -20.29 2.67 5.20
C MET A 132 -19.59 3.99 4.80
N ARG A 133 -18.35 3.89 4.31
CA ARG A 133 -17.78 4.83 3.31
C ARG A 133 -17.59 4.07 1.99
N LYS A 134 -17.76 4.80 0.89
CA LYS A 134 -18.03 4.32 -0.48
C LYS A 134 -16.99 3.35 -1.06
N ASN A 135 -17.47 2.20 -1.51
CA ASN A 135 -17.08 1.26 -2.59
C ASN A 135 -15.82 1.46 -3.49
N THR A 136 -14.76 2.12 -3.04
CA THR A 136 -13.55 2.37 -3.85
C THR A 136 -12.67 1.12 -4.02
N GLY A 137 -12.65 0.21 -3.04
CA GLY A 137 -11.78 -0.97 -3.05
C GLY A 137 -12.08 -1.99 -4.16
N ALA A 138 -13.35 -2.32 -4.38
CA ALA A 138 -13.74 -3.29 -5.41
C ALA A 138 -13.47 -2.78 -6.84
N ALA A 139 -13.67 -1.48 -7.07
CA ALA A 139 -13.31 -0.83 -8.33
C ALA A 139 -11.78 -0.83 -8.54
N TRP A 140 -11.02 -0.62 -7.46
CA TRP A 140 -9.56 -0.69 -7.47
C TRP A 140 -9.05 -2.09 -7.85
N LEU A 141 -9.61 -3.15 -7.24
CA LEU A 141 -9.22 -4.53 -7.53
C LEU A 141 -9.57 -4.94 -8.97
N SER A 142 -10.72 -4.47 -9.47
CA SER A 142 -11.15 -4.70 -10.85
C SER A 142 -10.23 -3.98 -11.85
N LEU A 143 -9.85 -2.73 -11.59
CA LEU A 143 -8.96 -1.95 -12.45
C LEU A 143 -7.51 -2.48 -12.41
N ALA A 144 -7.03 -2.95 -11.26
CA ALA A 144 -5.71 -3.55 -11.12
C ALA A 144 -5.56 -4.89 -11.87
N THR A 145 -6.66 -5.63 -12.04
CA THR A 145 -6.68 -6.93 -12.74
C THR A 145 -7.13 -6.83 -14.21
N SER A 146 -7.60 -5.66 -14.65
CA SER A 146 -8.06 -5.42 -16.02
C SER A 146 -6.88 -5.30 -16.99
N LYS A 147 -6.82 -6.18 -17.99
CA LYS A 147 -5.87 -6.10 -19.12
C LYS A 147 -5.99 -4.73 -19.82
N PRO A 148 -4.89 -4.15 -20.33
CA PRO A 148 -4.97 -2.95 -21.13
C PRO A 148 -5.78 -3.24 -22.40
N GLU A 149 -7.01 -2.75 -22.42
CA GLU A 149 -7.84 -2.74 -23.61
C GLU A 149 -7.15 -1.91 -24.71
N ASN A 150 -6.57 -2.61 -25.68
CA ASN A 150 -5.96 -2.05 -26.86
C ASN A 150 -7.06 -1.43 -27.75
N LYS A 151 -7.44 -0.18 -27.47
CA LYS A 151 -8.28 0.61 -28.37
C LYS A 151 -7.45 1.03 -29.58
N VAL A 152 -7.31 0.12 -30.55
CA VAL A 152 -6.97 0.49 -31.92
C VAL A 152 -8.13 1.35 -32.43
N ARG A 153 -7.94 2.67 -32.45
CA ARG A 153 -8.86 3.60 -33.11
C ARG A 153 -8.83 3.30 -34.60
N HIS A 154 -9.84 2.57 -35.07
CA HIS A 154 -10.10 2.46 -36.50
C HIS A 154 -10.63 3.82 -36.97
N ILE A 155 -9.83 4.52 -37.77
CA ILE A 155 -10.20 5.79 -38.39
C ILE A 155 -10.80 5.43 -39.76
N PRO A 156 -12.11 5.61 -40.02
CA PRO A 156 -12.64 5.44 -41.36
C PRO A 156 -12.54 6.76 -42.12
N GLY A 157 -11.58 6.83 -43.04
CA GLY A 157 -11.48 7.83 -44.11
C GLY A 157 -10.71 7.19 -45.27
N ALA A 158 -11.02 7.37 -46.54
CA ALA A 158 -11.88 8.35 -47.20
C ALA A 158 -12.45 7.74 -48.51
N ARG A 159 -13.53 8.37 -48.97
CA ARG A 159 -14.25 8.14 -50.23
C ARG A 159 -13.33 8.08 -51.45
N SER A 160 -13.68 7.20 -52.41
CA SER A 160 -13.38 7.37 -53.84
C SER A 160 -14.56 8.04 -54.54
#